data_AF-A0A496WZ16-F1
#
_entry.id   AF-A0A496WZ16-F1
#
_cell.length_a   1.000
_cell.length_b   1.000
_cell.length_c   1.000
_cell.angle_alpha   90.00
_cell.angle_beta   90.00
_cell.angle_gamma   90.00
#
_symmetry.space_group_name_H-M   'P 1'
#
loop_
_entity.id
_entity.type
_entity.pdbx_description
1 polymer ?
#
loop_
_entity_poly.entity_id
_entity_poly.type
_entity_poly.pdbx_seq_one_letter_code
_entity_poly.pdbx_strand_id
1 'polypeptide(L)'
;MTSPDGSNWEVKTAIASKAWGGLAWAPSLSKFGSVAANVTDATTWDFKTISLNVVETVTAAYFSVVAVSTKFGKFLGQAVSDSVASIDIPLLHNEPAYVTVTAEQGTQWVATHDYLVGERCFPTDPVTTPYCYQIQSVTTGISGASEPSWPLGAGQTVVNGGVTWENVWGLIEPQVTGPLPHS
;
A
#
# COMPACT_ATOMS: atom_id res chain seq x y z
N MET A 1 -20.70 50.37 15.37
CA MET A 1 -20.52 51.67 16.06
C MET A 1 -20.27 52.74 15.02
N THR A 2 -20.62 54.00 15.28
CA THR A 2 -20.25 55.14 14.43
C THR A 2 -19.81 56.33 15.29
N SER A 3 -18.84 57.10 14.81
CA SER A 3 -18.37 58.32 15.44
C SER A 3 -18.10 59.36 14.36
N PRO A 4 -18.83 60.49 14.32
CA PRO A 4 -18.57 61.58 13.39
C PRO A 4 -17.27 62.34 13.71
N ASP A 5 -16.83 62.33 14.97
CA ASP A 5 -15.72 63.13 15.50
C ASP A 5 -14.49 62.31 15.94
N GLY A 6 -14.56 60.98 15.82
CA GLY A 6 -13.50 60.05 16.21
C GLY A 6 -13.28 59.90 17.72
N SER A 7 -14.02 60.63 18.55
CA SER A 7 -13.83 60.69 20.01
C SER A 7 -15.03 60.14 20.78
N ASN A 8 -16.25 60.41 20.29
CA ASN A 8 -17.49 59.90 20.86
C ASN A 8 -18.07 58.81 19.97
N TRP A 9 -18.24 57.61 20.51
CA TRP A 9 -18.67 56.44 19.74
C TRP A 9 -20.08 55.98 20.12
N GLU A 10 -21.00 56.02 19.16
CA GLU A 10 -22.35 55.49 19.34
C GLU A 10 -22.42 54.01 18.94
N VAL A 11 -22.98 53.18 19.81
CA VAL A 11 -23.22 51.76 19.53
C VAL A 11 -24.50 51.63 18.68
N LYS A 12 -24.35 51.04 17.49
CA LYS A 12 -25.49 50.68 16.63
C LYS A 12 -25.86 49.21 16.90
N THR A 13 -27.16 48.92 16.95
CA THR A 13 -27.68 47.55 16.99
C THR A 13 -27.30 46.82 15.70
N ALA A 14 -26.48 45.78 15.80
CA ALA A 14 -26.04 44.97 14.66
C ALA A 14 -26.91 43.71 14.52
N ILE A 15 -27.10 43.26 13.27
CA ILE A 15 -27.70 41.96 12.96
C ILE A 15 -26.61 40.89 13.20
N ALA A 16 -26.88 39.91 14.07
CA ALA A 16 -26.07 38.74 14.45
C ALA A 16 -24.52 38.88 14.40
N SER A 17 -23.86 38.83 15.57
CA SER A 17 -22.40 38.83 15.68
C SER A 17 -21.78 37.65 14.91
N LYS A 18 -20.89 37.95 13.95
CA LYS A 18 -20.05 36.96 13.25
C LYS A 18 -18.71 36.82 13.98
N ALA A 19 -18.11 35.63 13.92
CA ALA A 19 -16.79 35.41 14.51
C ALA A 19 -15.72 36.04 13.58
N TRP A 20 -15.18 37.19 13.98
CA TRP A 20 -14.14 37.89 13.23
C TRP A 20 -12.80 37.17 13.41
N GLY A 21 -12.13 36.82 12.31
CA GLY A 21 -10.83 36.14 12.33
C GLY A 21 -9.63 37.08 12.26
N GLY A 22 -9.82 38.28 11.68
CA GLY A 22 -8.75 39.28 11.59
C GLY A 22 -9.15 40.52 10.79
N LEU A 23 -8.45 41.63 11.05
CA LEU A 23 -8.59 42.92 10.38
C LEU A 23 -7.19 43.44 9.98
N ALA A 24 -7.04 43.92 8.74
CA ALA A 24 -5.81 44.55 8.28
C ALA A 24 -6.10 45.86 7.53
N TRP A 25 -5.23 46.85 7.71
CA TRP A 25 -5.27 48.14 7.01
C TRP A 25 -4.30 48.12 5.84
N ALA A 26 -4.77 48.49 4.64
CA ALA A 26 -3.95 48.68 3.45
C ALA A 26 -3.75 50.19 3.19
N PRO A 27 -2.66 50.80 3.70
CA PRO A 27 -2.46 52.25 3.63
C PRO A 27 -2.33 52.78 2.21
N SER A 28 -1.77 51.99 1.28
CA SER A 28 -1.67 52.36 -0.14
C SER A 28 -3.02 52.39 -0.87
N LEU A 29 -4.04 51.75 -0.30
CA LEU A 29 -5.39 51.66 -0.88
C LEU A 29 -6.45 52.42 -0.07
N SER A 30 -6.06 53.00 1.07
CA SER A 30 -6.96 53.63 2.04
C SER A 30 -8.19 52.76 2.39
N LYS A 31 -8.00 51.45 2.53
CA LYS A 31 -9.08 50.46 2.75
C LYS A 31 -8.74 49.49 3.87
N PHE A 32 -9.78 49.06 4.59
CA PHE A 32 -9.73 47.94 5.53
C PHE A 32 -10.15 46.64 4.84
N GLY A 33 -9.40 45.56 5.07
CA GLY A 33 -9.78 44.20 4.73
C GLY A 33 -10.10 43.43 6.00
N SER A 34 -11.18 42.64 5.99
CA SER A 34 -11.59 41.82 7.14
C SER A 34 -11.94 40.39 6.70
N VAL A 35 -11.57 39.40 7.53
CA VAL A 35 -12.01 38.01 7.40
C VAL A 35 -12.93 37.65 8.56
N ALA A 36 -14.05 36.99 8.26
CA ALA A 36 -14.99 36.50 9.26
C ALA A 36 -15.33 35.04 8.97
N ALA A 37 -15.36 34.20 10.01
CA ALA A 37 -15.86 32.84 9.93
C ALA A 37 -17.38 32.85 10.19
N ASN A 38 -18.13 32.25 9.27
CA ASN A 38 -19.52 31.88 9.54
C ASN A 38 -19.50 30.56 10.32
N VAL A 39 -19.80 30.61 11.63
CA VAL A 39 -19.85 29.39 12.47
C VAL A 39 -21.15 28.59 12.24
N THR A 40 -21.98 28.96 11.27
CA THR A 40 -23.23 28.24 10.94
C THR A 40 -23.02 27.08 9.96
N ASP A 41 -21.94 27.12 9.18
CA ASP A 41 -21.53 25.99 8.35
C ASP A 41 -20.21 25.49 8.90
N ALA A 42 -20.27 24.65 9.92
CA ALA A 42 -19.19 23.71 10.15
C ALA A 42 -19.06 22.95 8.82
N THR A 43 -18.04 23.31 8.04
CA THR A 43 -17.61 22.50 6.90
C THR A 43 -17.12 21.20 7.50
N THR A 44 -18.05 20.29 7.77
CA THR A 44 -17.76 18.89 8.03
C THR A 44 -17.13 18.40 6.76
N TRP A 45 -15.80 18.30 6.76
CA TRP A 45 -15.07 17.57 5.75
C TRP A 45 -15.60 16.14 5.79
N ASP A 46 -16.50 15.83 4.88
CA ASP A 46 -17.07 14.50 4.74
C ASP A 46 -15.98 13.63 4.11
N PHE A 47 -15.21 12.95 4.95
CA PHE A 47 -14.20 12.01 4.51
C PHE A 47 -14.93 10.79 3.92
N LYS A 48 -15.23 10.85 2.63
CA LYS A 48 -15.84 9.73 1.91
C LYS A 48 -14.81 8.62 1.73
N THR A 49 -14.92 7.57 2.53
CA THR A 49 -14.17 6.33 2.31
C THR A 49 -14.64 5.70 1.00
N ILE A 50 -13.73 5.54 0.04
CA ILE A 50 -13.97 4.71 -1.15
C ILE A 50 -13.46 3.30 -0.80
N SER A 51 -14.39 2.34 -0.71
CA SER A 51 -14.05 0.92 -0.65
C SER A 51 -13.99 0.38 -2.08
N LEU A 52 -12.82 -0.05 -2.52
CA LEU A 52 -12.62 -0.72 -3.80
C LEU A 52 -12.38 -2.22 -3.56
N ASN A 53 -12.97 -3.06 -4.41
CA ASN A 53 -12.63 -4.47 -4.49
C ASN A 53 -11.84 -4.71 -5.78
N VAL A 54 -10.60 -5.20 -5.64
CA VAL A 54 -9.75 -5.65 -6.75
C VAL A 54 -9.71 -7.17 -6.69
N VAL A 55 -10.09 -7.82 -7.79
CA VAL A 55 -10.08 -9.29 -7.91
C VAL A 55 -8.98 -9.65 -8.91
N GLU A 56 -7.90 -10.23 -8.41
CA GLU A 56 -6.82 -10.80 -9.22
C GLU A 56 -6.84 -12.33 -9.07
N THR A 57 -6.60 -13.04 -10.17
CA THR A 57 -6.48 -14.51 -10.12
C THR A 57 -5.01 -14.89 -9.96
N VAL A 58 -4.68 -15.43 -8.79
CA VAL A 58 -3.33 -15.90 -8.46
C VAL A 58 -3.39 -17.41 -8.22
N THR A 59 -2.51 -18.16 -8.87
CA THR A 59 -2.42 -19.63 -8.71
C THR A 59 -1.59 -20.04 -7.49
N ALA A 60 -0.88 -19.11 -6.86
CA ALA A 60 -0.12 -19.35 -5.65
C ALA A 60 -1.01 -19.39 -4.41
N ALA A 61 -0.76 -20.35 -3.52
CA ALA A 61 -1.48 -20.46 -2.26
C ALA A 61 -0.99 -19.46 -1.20
N TYR A 62 0.03 -18.66 -1.50
CA TYR A 62 0.55 -17.61 -0.63
C TYR A 62 1.04 -16.45 -1.50
N PHE A 63 0.57 -15.24 -1.22
CA PHE A 63 0.87 -14.07 -2.03
C PHE A 63 0.99 -12.80 -1.18
N SER A 64 1.74 -11.84 -1.70
CA SER A 64 1.81 -10.49 -1.15
C SER A 64 1.12 -9.51 -2.09
N VAL A 65 0.38 -8.59 -1.48
CA VAL A 65 -0.20 -7.42 -2.13
C VAL A 65 0.56 -6.20 -1.63
N VAL A 66 1.01 -5.34 -2.55
CA VAL A 66 1.78 -4.13 -2.27
C VAL A 66 1.13 -2.96 -2.96
N ALA A 67 0.86 -1.88 -2.21
CA ALA A 67 0.34 -0.64 -2.74
C ALA A 67 1.43 0.44 -2.81
N VAL A 68 1.53 1.13 -3.95
CA VAL A 68 2.52 2.19 -4.19
C VAL A 68 1.90 3.43 -4.85
N SER A 69 2.43 4.61 -4.52
CA SER A 69 2.20 5.86 -5.27
C SER A 69 3.32 6.04 -6.28
N THR A 70 2.98 6.15 -7.57
CA THR A 70 3.96 6.36 -8.66
C THR A 70 4.44 7.79 -8.76
N LYS A 71 3.66 8.76 -8.26
CA LYS A 71 4.04 10.18 -8.27
C LYS A 71 5.15 10.49 -7.27
N PHE A 72 5.16 9.82 -6.12
CA PHE A 72 6.19 9.99 -5.09
C PHE A 72 7.16 8.81 -4.95
N GLY A 73 6.94 7.71 -5.69
CA GLY A 73 7.68 6.46 -5.48
C GLY A 73 7.54 5.92 -4.06
N LYS A 74 6.38 6.16 -3.42
CA LYS A 74 6.18 5.89 -1.99
C LYS A 74 5.40 4.60 -1.77
N PHE A 75 5.90 3.78 -0.85
CA PHE A 75 5.17 2.64 -0.29
C PHE A 75 3.95 3.10 0.52
N LEU A 76 2.78 2.56 0.20
CA LEU A 76 1.51 2.91 0.84
C LEU A 76 1.04 1.84 1.82
N GLY A 77 1.33 0.56 1.55
CA GLY A 77 0.96 -0.55 2.42
C GLY A 77 1.27 -1.90 1.79
N GLN A 78 1.28 -2.93 2.63
CA GLN A 78 1.46 -4.33 2.23
C GLN A 78 0.52 -5.21 3.04
N ALA A 79 0.02 -6.27 2.41
CA ALA A 79 -0.59 -7.40 3.07
C ALA A 79 -0.01 -8.69 2.49
N VAL A 80 -0.03 -9.75 3.29
CA VAL A 80 0.37 -11.10 2.89
C VAL A 80 -0.75 -12.04 3.30
N SER A 81 -1.14 -12.96 2.43
CA SER A 81 -2.27 -13.85 2.67
C SER A 81 -2.17 -15.14 1.87
N ASP A 82 -2.87 -16.17 2.33
CA ASP A 82 -3.11 -17.43 1.64
C ASP A 82 -4.50 -17.52 0.99
N SER A 83 -5.32 -16.47 1.16
CA SER A 83 -6.73 -16.48 0.79
C SER A 83 -7.22 -15.11 0.33
N VAL A 84 -7.35 -14.16 1.26
CA VAL A 84 -7.81 -12.79 1.00
C VAL A 84 -6.85 -11.81 1.67
N ALA A 85 -6.40 -10.81 0.93
CA ALA A 85 -5.58 -9.72 1.44
C ALA A 85 -6.38 -8.41 1.43
N SER A 86 -6.25 -7.61 2.49
CA SER A 86 -6.85 -6.29 2.60
C SER A 86 -5.77 -5.28 3.00
N ILE A 87 -5.74 -4.13 2.32
CA ILE A 87 -4.79 -3.05 2.59
C ILE A 87 -5.59 -1.76 2.68
N ASP A 88 -5.43 -1.06 3.80
CA ASP A 88 -5.92 0.31 3.95
C ASP A 88 -4.96 1.26 3.25
N ILE A 89 -5.35 1.73 2.06
CA ILE A 89 -4.60 2.75 1.34
C ILE A 89 -5.05 4.12 1.84
N PRO A 90 -4.15 4.96 2.38
CA PRO A 90 -4.52 6.29 2.83
C PRO A 90 -5.06 7.11 1.66
N LEU A 91 -6.04 7.97 1.93
CA LEU A 91 -6.58 8.89 0.93
C LEU A 91 -5.47 9.82 0.44
N LEU A 92 -4.99 9.58 -0.78
CA LEU A 92 -4.07 10.46 -1.47
C LEU A 92 -4.88 11.38 -2.38
N HIS A 93 -4.88 12.68 -2.09
CA HIS A 93 -5.61 13.65 -2.90
C HIS A 93 -5.02 13.74 -4.31
N ASN A 94 -5.80 13.32 -5.31
CA ASN A 94 -5.47 13.40 -6.75
C ASN A 94 -4.15 12.67 -7.13
N GLU A 95 -3.93 11.47 -6.57
CA GLU A 95 -2.76 10.65 -6.91
C GLU A 95 -3.12 9.24 -7.35
N PRO A 96 -2.52 8.74 -8.45
CA PRO A 96 -2.72 7.36 -8.86
C PRO A 96 -1.98 6.41 -7.91
N ALA A 97 -2.74 5.54 -7.25
CA ALA A 97 -2.22 4.38 -6.56
C ALA A 97 -2.23 3.17 -7.50
N TYR A 98 -1.22 2.32 -7.35
CA TYR A 98 -1.16 1.02 -8.01
C TYR A 98 -1.05 -0.06 -6.94
N VAL A 99 -1.71 -1.18 -7.20
CA VAL A 99 -1.59 -2.38 -6.40
C VAL A 99 -0.88 -3.42 -7.24
N THR A 100 0.14 -4.03 -6.66
CA THR A 100 0.87 -5.15 -7.25
C THR A 100 0.62 -6.37 -6.40
N VAL A 101 0.21 -7.46 -7.03
CA VAL A 101 0.06 -8.78 -6.41
C VAL A 101 1.19 -9.67 -6.91
N THR A 102 1.88 -10.35 -6.01
CA THR A 102 2.99 -11.24 -6.35
C THR A 102 2.92 -12.51 -5.51
N ALA A 103 3.11 -13.66 -6.15
CA ALA A 103 3.23 -14.93 -5.42
C ALA A 103 4.46 -14.88 -4.50
N GLU A 104 4.33 -15.45 -3.31
CA GLU A 104 5.50 -15.61 -2.46
C GLU A 104 6.36 -16.75 -3.02
N GLN A 105 7.62 -16.46 -3.33
CA GLN A 105 8.54 -17.42 -3.96
C GLN A 105 9.75 -17.78 -3.08
N GLY A 106 9.89 -17.10 -1.93
CA GLY A 106 11.04 -17.26 -1.05
C GLY A 106 12.36 -16.82 -1.71
N THR A 107 13.44 -17.57 -1.45
CA THR A 107 14.80 -17.21 -1.89
C THR A 107 15.30 -18.09 -3.03
N GLN A 108 16.32 -17.65 -3.77
CA GLN A 108 16.95 -18.52 -4.78
C GLN A 108 17.65 -19.71 -4.09
N TRP A 109 17.63 -20.89 -4.71
CA TRP A 109 18.34 -22.05 -4.21
C TRP A 109 19.85 -21.78 -4.08
N VAL A 110 20.43 -22.26 -2.98
CA VAL A 110 21.86 -22.13 -2.65
C VAL A 110 22.42 -23.50 -2.31
N ALA A 111 23.61 -23.80 -2.85
CA ALA A 111 24.34 -25.02 -2.59
C ALA A 111 24.89 -25.06 -1.16
N THR A 112 24.92 -26.24 -0.53
CA THR A 112 25.47 -26.44 0.83
C THR A 112 24.93 -25.41 1.84
N HIS A 113 23.63 -25.16 1.78
CA HIS A 113 22.95 -24.18 2.60
C HIS A 113 22.01 -24.84 3.61
N ASP A 114 21.95 -24.29 4.81
CA ASP A 114 21.02 -24.74 5.85
C ASP A 114 19.61 -24.23 5.54
N TYR A 115 18.68 -25.15 5.34
CA TYR A 115 17.26 -24.84 5.11
C TYR A 115 16.40 -25.31 6.27
N LEU A 116 15.29 -24.59 6.51
CA LEU A 116 14.28 -24.96 7.50
C LEU A 116 12.99 -25.44 6.83
N VAL A 117 12.27 -26.32 7.51
CA VAL A 117 10.93 -26.77 7.06
C VAL A 117 9.98 -25.57 6.96
N GLY A 118 9.23 -25.50 5.87
CA GLY A 118 8.31 -24.41 5.57
C GLY A 118 8.91 -23.25 4.78
N GLU A 119 10.23 -23.16 4.67
CA GLU A 119 10.86 -22.18 3.79
C GLU A 119 10.52 -22.46 2.32
N ARG A 120 10.62 -21.41 1.51
CA ARG A 120 10.35 -21.47 0.07
C ARG A 120 11.61 -21.12 -0.69
N CYS A 121 11.82 -21.79 -1.80
CA CYS A 121 12.87 -21.45 -2.72
C CYS A 121 12.48 -21.62 -4.19
N PHE A 122 13.19 -20.93 -5.06
CA PHE A 122 13.09 -21.09 -6.50
C PHE A 122 14.45 -21.47 -7.13
N PRO A 123 14.45 -22.12 -8.31
CA PRO A 123 15.66 -22.59 -8.98
C PRO A 123 16.65 -21.48 -9.34
N THR A 124 17.92 -21.86 -9.61
CA THR A 124 18.93 -20.89 -10.06
C THR A 124 18.62 -20.33 -11.45
N ASP A 125 17.96 -21.12 -12.30
CA ASP A 125 17.38 -20.69 -13.58
C ASP A 125 15.84 -20.77 -13.55
N PRO A 126 15.17 -19.72 -13.03
CA PRO A 126 13.71 -19.68 -12.98
C PRO A 126 13.07 -19.45 -14.36
N VAL A 127 13.84 -19.19 -15.42
CA VAL A 127 13.28 -19.01 -16.77
C VAL A 127 12.92 -20.37 -17.36
N THR A 128 13.79 -21.37 -17.18
CA THR A 128 13.54 -22.74 -17.64
C THR A 128 12.74 -23.56 -16.64
N THR A 129 12.83 -23.23 -15.35
CA THR A 129 12.08 -23.89 -14.27
C THR A 129 11.32 -22.84 -13.44
N PRO A 130 10.22 -22.28 -13.96
CA PRO A 130 9.47 -21.21 -13.31
C PRO A 130 8.55 -21.74 -12.21
N TYR A 131 9.11 -22.37 -11.17
CA TYR A 131 8.34 -22.95 -10.07
C TYR A 131 8.93 -22.54 -8.71
N CYS A 132 8.04 -22.46 -7.73
CA CYS A 132 8.38 -22.30 -6.32
C CYS A 132 8.27 -23.66 -5.64
N TYR A 133 9.23 -23.95 -4.75
CA TYR A 133 9.29 -25.17 -3.98
C TYR A 133 9.27 -24.86 -2.49
N GLN A 134 8.47 -25.60 -1.74
CA GLN A 134 8.44 -25.51 -0.28
C GLN A 134 9.20 -26.67 0.34
N ILE A 135 10.01 -26.39 1.35
CA ILE A 135 10.74 -27.42 2.09
C ILE A 135 9.76 -28.18 2.99
N GLN A 136 9.55 -29.47 2.72
CA GLN A 136 8.64 -30.34 3.46
C GLN A 136 9.30 -31.04 4.65
N SER A 137 10.57 -31.42 4.50
CA SER A 137 11.32 -32.10 5.56
C SER A 137 12.81 -31.88 5.43
N VAL A 138 13.50 -31.96 6.56
CA VAL A 138 14.94 -31.77 6.67
C VAL A 138 15.51 -32.87 7.57
N THR A 139 16.43 -33.66 7.05
CA THR A 139 17.07 -34.78 7.79
C THR A 139 18.43 -34.37 8.33
N THR A 140 19.21 -33.63 7.56
CA THR A 140 20.61 -33.24 7.86
C THR A 140 20.80 -31.73 8.00
N GLY A 141 19.83 -30.91 7.60
CA GLY A 141 19.93 -29.44 7.61
C GLY A 141 20.32 -28.82 6.27
N ILE A 142 21.15 -29.52 5.49
CA ILE A 142 21.96 -28.89 4.44
C ILE A 142 21.52 -29.34 3.04
N SER A 143 21.42 -28.41 2.08
CA SER A 143 21.21 -28.74 0.65
C SER A 143 22.44 -29.40 0.02
N GLY A 144 22.26 -30.06 -1.12
CA GLY A 144 23.37 -30.65 -1.86
C GLY A 144 24.35 -29.59 -2.37
N ALA A 145 25.56 -30.03 -2.74
CA ALA A 145 26.56 -29.16 -3.38
C ALA A 145 26.21 -28.76 -4.81
N SER A 146 25.16 -29.34 -5.39
CA SER A 146 24.66 -29.03 -6.72
C SER A 146 23.14 -29.11 -6.73
N GLU A 147 22.53 -28.29 -7.58
CA GLU A 147 21.09 -28.14 -7.64
C GLU A 147 20.39 -29.45 -8.08
N PRO A 148 19.24 -29.81 -7.50
CA PRO A 148 18.49 -30.97 -7.94
C PRO A 148 17.87 -30.78 -9.33
N SER A 149 17.56 -31.90 -10.00
CA SER A 149 16.61 -31.90 -11.10
C SER A 149 15.21 -31.64 -10.56
N TRP A 150 14.73 -30.42 -10.74
CA TRP A 150 13.46 -29.96 -10.20
C TRP A 150 12.25 -30.64 -10.86
N PRO A 151 11.29 -31.15 -10.08
CA PRO A 151 10.08 -31.74 -10.63
C PRO A 151 9.10 -30.63 -11.08
N LEU A 152 8.48 -30.82 -12.24
CA LEU A 152 7.65 -29.80 -12.89
C LEU A 152 6.16 -29.88 -12.53
N GLY A 153 5.70 -30.98 -11.94
CA GLY A 153 4.31 -31.16 -11.52
C GLY A 153 4.08 -30.68 -10.10
N ALA A 154 2.97 -29.96 -9.86
CA ALA A 154 2.56 -29.58 -8.51
C ALA A 154 2.40 -30.81 -7.60
N GLY A 155 2.84 -30.69 -6.35
CA GLY A 155 2.86 -31.76 -5.36
C GLY A 155 3.98 -32.80 -5.54
N GLN A 156 4.77 -32.72 -6.62
CA GLN A 156 5.92 -33.60 -6.79
C GLN A 156 7.10 -33.17 -5.91
N THR A 157 7.84 -34.14 -5.41
CA THR A 157 8.93 -33.91 -4.46
C THR A 157 10.30 -34.30 -5.01
N VAL A 158 11.35 -33.68 -4.49
CA VAL A 158 12.75 -34.03 -4.76
C VAL A 158 13.57 -33.93 -3.48
N VAL A 159 14.56 -34.81 -3.34
CA VAL A 159 15.51 -34.81 -2.21
C VAL A 159 16.91 -34.48 -2.71
N ASN A 160 17.60 -33.62 -1.99
CA ASN A 160 18.94 -33.13 -2.30
C ASN A 160 19.64 -32.67 -1.00
N GLY A 161 20.80 -33.24 -0.69
CA GLY A 161 21.53 -32.95 0.55
C GLY A 161 20.87 -33.41 1.86
N GLY A 162 19.64 -33.94 1.83
CA GLY A 162 18.85 -34.33 3.01
C GLY A 162 17.71 -33.36 3.33
N VAL A 163 17.50 -32.37 2.47
CA VAL A 163 16.29 -31.54 2.43
C VAL A 163 15.33 -32.15 1.38
N THR A 164 14.03 -32.12 1.66
CA THR A 164 12.97 -32.54 0.72
C THR A 164 12.17 -31.32 0.31
N TRP A 165 12.10 -31.08 -0.99
CA TRP A 165 11.35 -29.98 -1.59
C TRP A 165 10.11 -30.50 -2.31
N GLU A 166 9.01 -29.76 -2.24
CA GLU A 166 7.78 -30.02 -2.98
C GLU A 166 7.46 -28.84 -3.91
N ASN A 167 7.12 -29.13 -5.17
CA ASN A 167 6.61 -28.11 -6.09
C ASN A 167 5.24 -27.62 -5.62
N VAL A 168 5.13 -26.36 -5.22
CA VAL A 168 3.88 -25.81 -4.68
C VAL A 168 3.10 -24.99 -5.70
N TRP A 169 3.76 -24.17 -6.51
CA TRP A 169 3.12 -23.37 -7.56
C TRP A 169 4.14 -22.90 -8.61
N GLY A 170 3.63 -22.51 -9.78
CA GLY A 170 4.42 -21.78 -10.77
C GLY A 170 4.76 -20.37 -10.29
N LEU A 171 5.94 -19.88 -10.66
CA LEU A 171 6.26 -18.47 -10.56
C LEU A 171 5.36 -17.71 -11.52
N ILE A 172 4.63 -16.74 -11.00
CA ILE A 172 3.77 -15.87 -11.79
C ILE A 172 4.40 -14.49 -11.88
N GLU A 173 4.25 -13.85 -13.04
CA GLU A 173 4.61 -12.44 -13.15
C GLU A 173 3.76 -11.62 -12.17
N PRO A 174 4.34 -10.60 -11.50
CA PRO A 174 3.58 -9.68 -10.67
C PRO A 174 2.41 -9.07 -11.45
N GLN A 175 1.20 -9.21 -10.92
CA GLN A 175 0.00 -8.61 -11.52
C GLN A 175 -0.16 -7.19 -10.97
N VAL A 176 -0.21 -6.19 -11.85
CA VAL A 176 -0.30 -4.77 -11.46
C VAL A 176 -1.64 -4.19 -11.90
N THR A 177 -2.41 -3.72 -10.94
CA THR A 177 -3.71 -3.08 -11.14
C THR A 177 -3.61 -1.59 -10.82
N GLY A 178 -4.08 -0.74 -11.74
CA GLY A 178 -4.20 0.70 -11.52
C GLY A 178 -4.14 1.53 -12.81
N PRO A 179 -4.27 2.87 -12.70
CA PRO A 179 -4.41 3.63 -11.46
C PRO A 179 -5.77 3.37 -10.79
N LEU A 180 -5.77 3.21 -9.47
CA LEU A 180 -7.00 3.03 -8.70
C LEU A 180 -7.82 4.34 -8.69
N PRO A 181 -9.17 4.26 -8.72
CA PRO A 181 -10.02 5.43 -8.65
C PRO A 181 -9.80 6.20 -7.34
N HIS A 182 -9.68 7.52 -7.46
CA HIS A 182 -9.62 8.46 -6.34
C HIS A 182 -10.97 9.20 -6.21
N SER A 183 -11.30 9.66 -5.00
CA SER A 183 -12.42 10.57 -4.75
C SER A 183 -12.14 11.97 -5.27
#